data_AF-A0A1B6DKW6-F1
#
_entry.id   AF-A0A1B6DKW6-F1
#
_cell.length_a   1.000
_cell.length_b   1.000
_cell.length_c   1.000
_cell.angle_alpha   90.00
_cell.angle_beta   90.00
_cell.angle_gamma   90.00
#
_symmetry.space_group_name_H-M   'P 1'
#
loop_
_entity.id
_entity.type
_entity.pdbx_description
1 polymer ?
#
loop_
_entity_poly.entity_id
_entity_poly.type
_entity_poly.pdbx_seq_one_letter_code
_entity_poly.pdbx_strand_id
1 'polypeptide(L)'
;MTNILFCYAREYPTMCYRQGMHEILAPLLFILHCDHQALLHTKELDFVSEIIDEALNERYFEEDSYVMFEKVMAAIQGSYHINDLTPSSTGYFPTQMSPTHSPISENQVLTQLEWIKEKLFAPNDPELFQHLVKLDISLPLFGIRWLRLLFGREFPLQDLLVLWDAIFSEGTKFHLVNYIVVAMLKAIRHQLLSSDYTDCLTLLMHYPTIMDISYIIDTALHLKDPKAFSKPTMTPFPQFPSPSHPEGRIIKETNKPPDKGKKPLRIPNSTSQVNLRTKKTSKQTLGRNAQANMSVSDSLVIDGYRLDDPALVRGELQHAHAVMSLCRLKLAQYYSVLEKYISEDNIPAQQALTGIHEVNIKLSKTISVIEVKTYPFMHEESN
;
A
#
# COMPACT_ATOMS: atom_id res chain seq x y z
N MET A 1 -7.38 -1.92 -21.47
CA MET A 1 -6.62 -0.75 -20.94
C MET A 1 -6.13 0.20 -22.03
N THR A 2 -5.35 -0.27 -23.02
CA THR A 2 -4.79 0.59 -24.09
C THR A 2 -5.86 1.37 -24.86
N ASN A 3 -6.95 0.71 -25.27
CA ASN A 3 -8.04 1.35 -26.01
C ASN A 3 -8.70 2.47 -25.19
N ILE A 4 -9.08 2.18 -23.93
CA ILE A 4 -9.67 3.16 -22.99
C ILE A 4 -8.79 4.40 -22.86
N LEU A 5 -7.50 4.22 -22.58
CA LEU A 5 -6.56 5.34 -22.42
C LEU A 5 -6.34 6.10 -23.73
N PHE A 6 -6.34 5.39 -24.86
CA PHE A 6 -6.23 6.00 -26.18
C PHE A 6 -7.47 6.84 -26.53
N CYS A 7 -8.67 6.31 -26.31
CA CYS A 7 -9.92 7.03 -26.48
C CYS A 7 -9.95 8.27 -25.59
N TYR A 8 -9.58 8.14 -24.31
CA TYR A 8 -9.52 9.26 -23.38
C TYR A 8 -8.55 10.34 -23.85
N ALA A 9 -7.33 9.96 -24.24
CA ALA A 9 -6.33 10.90 -24.71
C ALA A 9 -6.76 11.65 -26.00
N ARG A 10 -7.57 11.01 -26.84
CA ARG A 10 -8.13 11.63 -28.05
C ARG A 10 -9.30 12.56 -27.75
N GLU A 11 -10.17 12.20 -26.82
CA GLU A 11 -11.32 13.01 -26.41
C GLU A 11 -10.90 14.22 -25.57
N TYR A 12 -9.81 14.09 -24.80
CA TYR A 12 -9.23 15.16 -23.98
C TYR A 12 -7.81 15.55 -24.43
N PRO A 13 -7.62 16.23 -25.59
CA PRO A 13 -6.29 16.52 -26.15
C PRO A 13 -5.38 17.34 -25.23
N THR A 14 -5.94 18.25 -24.43
CA THR A 14 -5.18 19.07 -23.47
C THR A 14 -4.60 18.22 -22.34
N MET A 15 -5.34 17.21 -21.91
CA MET A 15 -4.90 16.27 -20.89
C MET A 15 -3.91 15.26 -21.48
N CYS A 16 -4.27 14.71 -22.65
CA CYS A 16 -3.65 13.57 -23.34
C CYS A 16 -3.41 12.38 -22.40
N TYR A 17 -2.67 11.37 -22.86
CA TYR A 17 -2.19 10.33 -21.95
C TYR A 17 -1.02 10.87 -21.12
N ARG A 18 -1.12 10.72 -19.80
CA ARG A 18 -0.04 11.03 -18.85
C ARG A 18 0.31 9.78 -18.06
N GLN A 19 1.60 9.62 -17.78
CA GLN A 19 2.08 8.53 -16.93
C GLN A 19 1.39 8.59 -15.56
N GLY A 20 0.90 7.44 -15.09
CA GLY A 20 0.08 7.31 -13.88
C GLY A 20 -1.41 7.08 -14.16
N MET A 21 -1.94 7.53 -15.30
CA MET A 21 -3.36 7.32 -15.64
C MET A 21 -3.74 5.83 -15.75
N HIS A 22 -2.82 4.99 -16.22
CA HIS A 22 -3.02 3.55 -16.26
C HIS A 22 -3.13 2.93 -14.85
N GLU A 23 -2.50 3.54 -13.84
CA GLU A 23 -2.58 3.10 -12.44
C GLU A 23 -3.91 3.50 -11.81
N ILE A 24 -4.54 4.58 -12.28
CA ILE A 24 -5.91 4.94 -11.90
C ILE A 24 -6.93 4.00 -12.56
N LEU A 25 -6.70 3.64 -13.82
CA LEU A 25 -7.59 2.74 -14.57
C LEU A 25 -7.53 1.29 -14.07
N ALA A 26 -6.37 0.83 -13.57
CA ALA A 26 -6.18 -0.57 -13.19
C ALA A 26 -7.15 -1.07 -12.08
N PRO A 27 -7.34 -0.37 -10.94
CA PRO A 27 -8.30 -0.79 -9.92
C PRO A 27 -9.75 -0.82 -10.42
N LEU A 28 -10.14 0.12 -11.30
CA LEU A 28 -11.49 0.15 -11.89
C LEU A 28 -11.73 -1.10 -12.75
N LEU A 29 -10.77 -1.44 -13.61
CA LEU A 29 -10.85 -2.66 -14.43
C LEU A 29 -10.89 -3.93 -13.56
N PHE A 30 -10.15 -3.94 -12.46
CA PHE A 30 -10.14 -5.06 -11.53
C PHE A 30 -11.54 -5.26 -10.89
N ILE A 31 -12.15 -4.20 -10.38
CA ILE A 31 -13.49 -4.29 -9.76
C ILE A 31 -14.55 -4.71 -10.77
N LEU A 32 -14.59 -4.06 -11.94
CA LEU A 32 -15.56 -4.43 -12.99
C LEU A 32 -15.41 -5.90 -13.42
N HIS A 33 -14.17 -6.40 -13.45
CA HIS A 33 -13.93 -7.80 -13.74
C HIS A 33 -14.45 -8.71 -12.61
N CYS A 34 -14.19 -8.36 -11.34
CA CYS A 34 -14.72 -9.09 -10.19
C CYS A 34 -16.25 -9.13 -10.18
N ASP A 35 -16.91 -8.01 -10.46
CA ASP A 35 -18.38 -7.91 -10.53
C ASP A 35 -18.93 -8.80 -11.65
N HIS A 36 -18.26 -8.82 -12.80
CA HIS A 36 -18.62 -9.72 -13.89
C HIS A 36 -18.45 -11.21 -13.51
N GLN A 37 -17.36 -11.59 -12.85
CA GLN A 37 -17.17 -12.96 -12.37
C GLN A 37 -18.25 -13.35 -11.33
N ALA A 38 -18.61 -12.42 -10.44
CA ALA A 38 -19.67 -12.63 -9.46
C ALA A 38 -21.05 -12.81 -10.13
N LEU A 39 -21.34 -12.04 -11.18
CA LEU A 39 -22.54 -12.20 -12.00
C LEU A 39 -22.62 -13.60 -12.62
N LEU A 40 -21.54 -14.05 -13.26
CA LEU A 40 -21.49 -15.38 -13.90
C LEU A 40 -21.78 -16.49 -12.89
N HIS A 41 -21.15 -16.44 -11.72
CA HIS A 41 -21.39 -17.41 -10.66
C HIS A 41 -22.84 -17.37 -10.16
N THR A 42 -23.42 -16.17 -10.01
CA THR A 42 -24.81 -16.01 -9.56
C THR A 42 -25.80 -16.59 -10.57
N LYS A 43 -25.57 -16.39 -11.87
CA LYS A 43 -26.40 -16.96 -12.94
C LYS A 43 -26.41 -18.49 -12.98
N GLU A 44 -25.35 -19.14 -12.52
CA GLU A 44 -25.30 -20.61 -12.43
C GLU A 44 -26.17 -21.14 -11.27
N LEU A 45 -26.36 -20.33 -10.22
CA LEU A 45 -27.03 -20.74 -8.99
C LEU A 45 -28.50 -20.31 -8.94
N ASP A 46 -28.83 -19.12 -9.44
CA ASP A 46 -30.16 -18.53 -9.28
C ASP A 46 -30.51 -17.55 -10.43
N PHE A 47 -31.77 -17.09 -10.44
CA PHE A 47 -32.25 -16.05 -11.34
C PHE A 47 -31.65 -14.69 -10.99
N VAL A 48 -31.06 -14.02 -11.98
CA VAL A 48 -30.56 -12.65 -11.87
C VAL A 48 -31.56 -11.69 -12.50
N SER A 49 -31.84 -10.57 -11.82
CA SER A 49 -32.67 -9.49 -12.37
C SER A 49 -32.10 -8.96 -13.68
N GLU A 50 -32.97 -8.71 -14.66
CA GLU A 50 -32.60 -8.11 -15.96
C GLU A 50 -31.79 -6.81 -15.81
N ILE A 51 -32.05 -6.02 -14.76
CA ILE A 51 -31.33 -4.77 -14.50
C ILE A 51 -29.86 -5.05 -14.16
N ILE A 52 -29.60 -6.05 -13.31
CA ILE A 52 -28.24 -6.41 -12.90
C ILE A 52 -27.51 -7.07 -14.07
N ASP A 53 -28.22 -7.88 -14.86
CA ASP A 53 -27.68 -8.53 -16.04
C ASP A 53 -27.21 -7.52 -17.09
N GLU A 54 -28.02 -6.49 -17.35
CA GLU A 54 -27.66 -5.41 -18.28
C GLU A 54 -26.55 -4.52 -17.73
N ALA A 55 -26.59 -4.19 -16.43
CA ALA A 55 -25.61 -3.30 -15.80
C ALA A 55 -24.21 -3.92 -15.67
N LEU A 56 -24.09 -5.25 -15.62
CA LEU A 56 -22.82 -5.97 -15.50
C LEU A 56 -22.49 -6.77 -16.78
N ASN A 57 -23.07 -6.36 -17.91
CA ASN A 57 -22.96 -7.02 -19.18
C ASN A 57 -21.53 -6.89 -19.74
N GLU A 58 -20.87 -8.02 -20.00
CA GLU A 58 -19.48 -8.08 -20.49
C GLU A 58 -19.28 -7.29 -21.79
N ARG A 59 -20.33 -7.17 -22.62
CA ARG A 59 -20.26 -6.46 -23.90
C ARG A 59 -19.96 -4.97 -23.74
N TYR A 60 -20.29 -4.39 -22.59
CA TYR A 60 -20.09 -2.98 -22.28
C TYR A 60 -18.90 -2.76 -21.33
N PHE A 61 -18.09 -3.80 -21.07
CA PHE A 61 -16.99 -3.73 -20.12
C PHE A 61 -16.00 -2.59 -20.44
N GLU A 62 -15.68 -2.37 -21.72
CA GLU A 62 -14.74 -1.31 -22.12
C GLU A 62 -15.37 0.09 -21.95
N GLU A 63 -16.64 0.21 -22.32
CA GLU A 63 -17.45 1.43 -22.24
C GLU A 63 -17.69 1.86 -20.78
N ASP A 64 -18.09 0.92 -19.91
CA ASP A 64 -18.32 1.18 -18.49
C ASP A 64 -17.01 1.56 -17.79
N SER A 65 -15.94 0.83 -18.11
CA SER A 65 -14.58 1.17 -17.63
C SER A 65 -14.16 2.57 -18.08
N TYR A 66 -14.48 2.95 -19.32
CA TYR A 66 -14.19 4.28 -19.84
C TYR A 66 -14.96 5.37 -19.10
N VAL A 67 -16.26 5.20 -18.92
CA VAL A 67 -17.11 6.19 -18.24
C VAL A 67 -16.69 6.34 -16.78
N MET A 68 -16.44 5.25 -16.05
CA MET A 68 -15.95 5.32 -14.67
C MET A 68 -14.59 6.03 -14.59
N PHE A 69 -13.66 5.66 -15.47
CA PHE A 69 -12.35 6.28 -15.55
C PHE A 69 -12.44 7.78 -15.85
N GLU A 70 -13.29 8.17 -16.79
CA GLU A 70 -13.54 9.57 -17.14
C GLU A 70 -14.01 10.38 -15.91
N LYS A 71 -14.95 9.85 -15.12
CA LYS A 71 -15.44 10.54 -13.91
C LYS A 71 -14.36 10.70 -12.86
N VAL A 72 -13.55 9.66 -12.64
CA VAL A 72 -12.41 9.73 -11.70
C VAL A 72 -11.39 10.77 -12.20
N MET A 73 -11.05 10.74 -13.48
CA MET A 73 -10.13 11.69 -14.09
C MET A 73 -10.64 13.13 -14.02
N ALA A 74 -11.94 13.36 -14.22
CA ALA A 74 -12.53 14.69 -14.09
C ALA A 74 -12.38 15.28 -12.68
N ALA A 75 -12.37 14.45 -11.64
CA ALA A 75 -12.15 14.87 -10.26
C ALA A 75 -10.68 15.19 -9.97
N ILE A 76 -9.74 14.44 -10.55
CA ILE A 76 -8.29 14.55 -10.25
C ILE A 76 -7.49 15.28 -11.32
N GLN A 77 -8.13 15.79 -12.37
CA GLN A 77 -7.47 16.44 -13.52
C GLN A 77 -6.49 17.55 -13.14
N GLY A 78 -6.74 18.27 -12.04
CA GLY A 78 -5.84 19.30 -11.51
C GLY A 78 -4.44 18.78 -11.14
N SER A 79 -4.31 17.48 -10.87
CA SER A 79 -3.03 16.79 -10.60
C SER A 79 -2.25 16.39 -11.86
N TYR A 80 -2.85 16.52 -13.04
CA TYR A 80 -2.28 16.11 -14.32
C TYR A 80 -2.09 17.25 -15.30
N HIS A 81 -2.64 18.43 -15.02
CA HIS A 81 -2.51 19.60 -15.89
C HIS A 81 -1.06 20.10 -15.92
N ILE A 82 -0.50 20.25 -17.12
CA ILE A 82 0.82 20.85 -17.34
C ILE A 82 0.59 22.05 -18.26
N ASN A 83 0.92 23.23 -17.77
CA ASN A 83 0.82 24.46 -18.56
C ASN A 83 1.76 24.41 -19.76
N ASP A 84 1.37 25.11 -20.83
CA ASP A 84 2.20 25.37 -22.02
C ASP A 84 2.55 24.14 -22.89
N LEU A 85 1.95 22.97 -22.64
CA LEU A 85 2.14 21.75 -23.42
C LEU A 85 0.80 21.16 -23.86
N THR A 86 0.20 21.75 -24.89
CA THR A 86 -0.86 21.11 -25.67
C THR A 86 -0.22 20.25 -26.76
N PRO A 87 -0.35 18.92 -26.73
CA PRO A 87 0.08 18.10 -27.84
C PRO A 87 -0.73 18.46 -29.09
N SER A 88 -0.09 18.40 -30.27
CA SER A 88 -0.79 18.54 -31.54
C SER A 88 -1.87 17.47 -31.66
N SER A 89 -2.81 17.65 -32.59
CA SER A 89 -3.82 16.65 -32.97
C SER A 89 -3.23 15.29 -33.39
N THR A 90 -1.92 15.20 -33.58
CA THR A 90 -1.17 13.98 -33.89
C THR A 90 -0.42 13.37 -32.68
N GLY A 91 -0.57 13.94 -31.47
CA GLY A 91 0.07 13.47 -30.24
C GLY A 91 1.51 13.93 -30.03
N TYR A 92 2.02 14.82 -30.88
CA TYR A 92 3.37 15.38 -30.74
C TYR A 92 3.35 16.62 -29.87
N PHE A 93 4.23 16.69 -28.87
CA PHE A 93 4.43 17.93 -28.11
C PHE A 93 5.20 18.96 -28.96
N PRO A 94 4.73 20.21 -29.07
CA PRO A 94 5.43 21.24 -29.83
C PRO A 94 6.80 21.53 -29.22
N THR A 95 7.84 21.49 -30.03
CA THR A 95 9.24 21.74 -29.64
C THR A 95 9.53 23.21 -29.32
N GLN A 96 8.55 24.11 -29.46
CA GLN A 96 8.70 25.55 -29.25
C GLN A 96 7.66 26.04 -28.26
N MET A 97 8.12 26.38 -27.05
CA MET A 97 7.36 27.15 -26.08
C MET A 97 7.18 28.55 -26.66
N SER A 98 5.97 28.88 -27.10
CA SER A 98 5.65 30.28 -27.42
C SER A 98 5.53 31.03 -26.10
N PRO A 99 6.26 32.14 -25.87
CA PRO A 99 6.10 32.95 -24.68
C PRO A 99 4.82 33.77 -24.84
N THR A 100 3.67 33.14 -24.75
CA THR A 100 2.41 33.86 -24.62
C THR A 100 2.30 34.32 -23.18
N HIS A 101 2.23 35.64 -22.98
CA HIS A 101 1.85 36.30 -21.73
C HIS A 101 0.40 35.94 -21.35
N SER A 102 0.16 34.68 -21.02
CA SER A 102 -1.00 34.25 -20.25
C SER A 102 -0.56 34.22 -18.79
N PRO A 103 -1.36 34.75 -17.86
CA PRO A 103 -1.01 34.73 -16.44
C PRO A 103 -0.75 33.28 -16.06
N ILE A 104 0.42 33.03 -15.48
CA ILE A 104 0.90 31.72 -15.02
C ILE A 104 -0.28 31.05 -14.29
N SER A 105 -0.96 30.11 -14.95
CA SER A 105 -1.99 29.34 -14.28
C SER A 105 -1.24 28.48 -13.27
N GLU A 106 -1.36 28.77 -11.98
CA GLU A 106 -0.63 28.00 -10.97
C GLU A 106 -0.94 26.51 -11.12
N ASN A 107 0.08 25.66 -11.00
CA ASN A 107 -0.08 24.23 -11.08
C ASN A 107 -1.08 23.81 -9.98
N GLN A 108 -2.31 23.43 -10.36
CA GLN A 108 -3.45 23.33 -9.43
C GLN A 108 -3.16 22.40 -8.25
N VAL A 109 -2.37 21.34 -8.47
CA VAL A 109 -1.93 20.43 -7.40
C VAL A 109 -1.05 21.12 -6.36
N LEU A 110 -0.18 22.05 -6.78
CA LEU A 110 0.66 22.81 -5.85
C LEU A 110 -0.19 23.76 -5.03
N THR A 111 -1.14 24.46 -5.65
CA THR A 111 -2.09 25.33 -4.94
C THR A 111 -2.96 24.52 -3.96
N GLN A 112 -3.40 23.32 -4.35
CA GLN A 112 -4.13 22.40 -3.48
C GLN A 112 -3.27 21.93 -2.30
N LEU A 113 -2.02 21.54 -2.54
CA LEU A 113 -1.10 21.11 -1.49
C LEU A 113 -0.73 22.25 -0.54
N GLU A 114 -0.54 23.47 -1.05
CA GLU A 114 -0.32 24.64 -0.20
C GLU A 114 -1.55 24.94 0.65
N TRP A 115 -2.75 24.81 0.09
CA TRP A 115 -3.99 24.91 0.86
C TRP A 115 -4.09 23.82 1.93
N ILE A 116 -3.78 22.55 1.62
CA ILE A 116 -3.76 21.45 2.60
C ILE A 116 -2.77 21.78 3.72
N LYS A 117 -1.56 22.23 3.36
CA LYS A 117 -0.51 22.61 4.31
C LYS A 117 -0.98 23.69 5.28
N GLU A 118 -1.46 24.81 4.75
CA GLU A 118 -1.79 26.00 5.55
C GLU A 118 -3.13 25.90 6.28
N LYS A 119 -4.15 25.28 5.67
CA LYS A 119 -5.51 25.25 6.20
C LYS A 119 -5.86 23.99 6.96
N LEU A 120 -5.23 22.87 6.64
CA LEU A 120 -5.51 21.59 7.30
C LEU A 120 -4.36 21.14 8.18
N PHE A 121 -3.14 21.04 7.65
CA PHE A 121 -2.05 20.40 8.37
C PHE A 121 -1.52 21.26 9.53
N ALA A 122 -1.07 22.49 9.25
CA ALA A 122 -0.47 23.36 10.26
C ALA A 122 -1.38 23.63 11.48
N PRO A 123 -2.71 23.87 11.32
CA PRO A 123 -3.60 24.07 12.47
C PRO A 123 -3.91 22.78 13.25
N ASN A 124 -3.92 21.60 12.61
CA ASN A 124 -4.35 20.35 13.23
C ASN A 124 -3.21 19.54 13.89
N ASP A 125 -1.95 19.77 13.50
CA ASP A 125 -0.77 19.20 14.15
C ASP A 125 0.45 20.14 14.02
N PRO A 126 0.48 21.24 14.81
CA PRO A 126 1.52 22.27 14.69
C PRO A 126 2.92 21.75 15.05
N GLU A 127 3.02 20.76 15.94
CA GLU A 127 4.30 20.15 16.33
C GLU A 127 4.92 19.38 15.16
N LEU A 128 4.15 18.48 14.54
CA LEU A 128 4.62 17.74 13.37
C LEU A 128 4.92 18.67 12.19
N PHE A 129 4.06 19.67 11.97
CA PHE A 129 4.28 20.67 10.93
C PHE A 129 5.60 21.41 11.13
N GLN A 130 5.87 21.93 12.33
CA GLN A 130 7.11 22.65 12.63
C GLN A 130 8.35 21.75 12.49
N HIS A 131 8.24 20.47 12.85
CA HIS A 131 9.32 19.50 12.66
C HIS A 131 9.67 19.31 11.17
N LEU A 132 8.67 19.10 10.31
CA LEU A 132 8.90 18.96 8.87
C LEU A 132 9.46 20.25 8.25
N VAL A 133 8.99 21.42 8.68
CA VAL A 133 9.54 22.71 8.26
C VAL A 133 11.01 22.86 8.68
N LYS A 134 11.35 22.46 9.92
CA LYS A 134 12.74 22.51 10.43
C LYS A 134 13.68 21.58 9.64
N LEU A 135 13.16 20.46 9.16
CA LEU A 135 13.89 19.52 8.31
C LEU A 135 13.91 19.93 6.84
N ASP A 136 13.28 21.04 6.45
CA ASP A 136 13.12 21.48 5.05
C ASP A 136 12.42 20.43 4.16
N ILE A 137 11.48 19.68 4.75
CA ILE A 137 10.66 18.69 4.04
C ILE A 137 9.35 19.37 3.63
N SER A 138 9.25 19.69 2.34
CA SER A 138 8.07 20.32 1.77
C SER A 138 7.01 19.30 1.34
N LEU A 139 5.73 19.59 1.63
CA LEU A 139 4.59 18.71 1.32
C LEU A 139 4.50 18.28 -0.16
N PRO A 140 4.82 19.12 -1.16
CA PRO A 140 4.82 18.71 -2.56
C PRO A 140 5.84 17.62 -2.94
N LEU A 141 6.89 17.40 -2.14
CA LEU A 141 7.90 16.37 -2.44
C LEU A 141 7.29 14.96 -2.54
N PHE A 142 6.29 14.67 -1.72
CA PHE A 142 5.57 13.39 -1.69
C PHE A 142 4.08 13.53 -2.06
N GLY A 143 3.47 14.66 -1.70
CA GLY A 143 2.03 14.88 -1.85
C GLY A 143 1.52 14.91 -3.30
N ILE A 144 2.34 15.37 -4.26
CA ILE A 144 1.95 15.37 -5.68
C ILE A 144 1.64 13.94 -6.14
N ARG A 145 2.47 12.97 -5.76
CA ARG A 145 2.30 11.57 -6.14
C ARG A 145 1.07 10.97 -5.47
N TRP A 146 0.86 11.24 -4.18
CA TRP A 146 -0.29 10.78 -3.42
C TRP A 146 -1.62 11.25 -4.05
N LEU A 147 -1.73 12.54 -4.37
CA LEU A 147 -2.93 13.11 -4.99
C LEU A 147 -3.13 12.61 -6.42
N ARG A 148 -2.06 12.62 -7.24
CA ARG A 148 -2.12 12.22 -8.64
C ARG A 148 -2.55 10.76 -8.83
N LEU A 149 -2.08 9.87 -7.96
CA LEU A 149 -2.35 8.44 -8.05
C LEU A 149 -3.48 7.98 -7.09
N LEU A 150 -4.22 8.91 -6.48
CA LEU A 150 -5.24 8.61 -5.47
C LEU A 150 -4.78 7.57 -4.44
N PHE A 151 -3.56 7.75 -3.94
CA PHE A 151 -2.90 6.89 -2.94
C PHE A 151 -2.62 5.45 -3.39
N GLY A 152 -2.79 5.11 -4.67
CA GLY A 152 -2.65 3.75 -5.19
C GLY A 152 -1.26 3.12 -5.09
N ARG A 153 -0.24 3.90 -4.69
CA ARG A 153 1.11 3.42 -4.40
C ARG A 153 1.46 3.38 -2.91
N GLU A 154 0.60 3.90 -2.03
CA GLU A 154 0.83 3.89 -0.59
C GLU A 154 0.18 2.70 0.09
N PHE A 155 -0.89 2.17 -0.52
CA PHE A 155 -1.71 1.13 0.06
C PHE A 155 -1.79 -0.09 -0.86
N PRO A 156 -1.83 -1.32 -0.30
CA PRO A 156 -2.19 -2.52 -1.04
C PRO A 156 -3.57 -2.37 -1.71
N LEU A 157 -3.81 -3.10 -2.80
CA LEU A 157 -5.04 -2.96 -3.58
C LEU A 157 -6.32 -3.10 -2.74
N GLN A 158 -6.39 -4.03 -1.79
CA GLN A 158 -7.59 -4.21 -0.96
C GLN A 158 -7.88 -2.97 -0.09
N ASP A 159 -6.86 -2.42 0.56
CA ASP A 159 -7.01 -1.21 1.37
C ASP A 159 -7.29 0.02 0.50
N LEU A 160 -6.67 0.08 -0.68
CA LEU A 160 -6.93 1.13 -1.68
C LEU A 160 -8.40 1.15 -2.09
N LEU A 161 -9.00 -0.02 -2.34
CA LEU A 161 -10.41 -0.12 -2.72
C LEU A 161 -11.33 0.38 -1.61
N VAL A 162 -11.07 0.02 -0.35
CA VAL A 162 -11.83 0.53 0.81
C VAL A 162 -11.67 2.05 0.96
N LEU A 163 -10.46 2.57 0.73
CA LEU A 163 -10.22 4.01 0.72
C LEU A 163 -10.98 4.72 -0.41
N TRP A 164 -11.04 4.10 -1.59
CA TRP A 164 -11.77 4.63 -2.75
C TRP A 164 -13.28 4.62 -2.52
N ASP A 165 -13.84 3.61 -1.86
CA ASP A 165 -15.25 3.61 -1.45
C ASP A 165 -15.56 4.85 -0.58
N ALA A 166 -14.69 5.14 0.40
CA ALA A 166 -14.84 6.33 1.24
C ALA A 166 -14.75 7.63 0.41
N ILE A 167 -13.80 7.73 -0.52
CA ILE A 167 -13.64 8.91 -1.39
C ILE A 167 -14.87 9.08 -2.31
N PHE A 168 -15.35 8.00 -2.93
CA PHE A 168 -16.45 8.04 -3.90
C PHE A 168 -17.80 8.26 -3.21
N SER A 169 -17.97 7.78 -1.98
CA SER A 169 -19.20 7.99 -1.18
C SER A 169 -19.50 9.47 -0.90
N GLU A 170 -18.49 10.35 -0.90
CA GLU A 170 -18.68 11.79 -0.68
C GLU A 170 -19.28 12.50 -1.91
N GLY A 171 -19.04 11.96 -3.11
CA GLY A 171 -19.47 12.55 -4.38
C GLY A 171 -18.31 12.81 -5.34
N THR A 172 -18.55 13.65 -6.36
CA THR A 172 -17.68 13.74 -7.55
C THR A 172 -16.47 14.68 -7.43
N LYS A 173 -16.32 15.39 -6.30
CA LYS A 173 -15.24 16.38 -6.10
C LYS A 173 -14.06 15.88 -5.27
N PHE A 174 -14.18 14.69 -4.66
CA PHE A 174 -13.15 14.02 -3.87
C PHE A 174 -12.47 14.93 -2.83
N HIS A 175 -13.25 15.73 -2.09
CA HIS A 175 -12.71 16.65 -1.09
C HIS A 175 -12.04 15.90 0.09
N LEU A 176 -12.49 14.68 0.38
CA LEU A 176 -11.93 13.81 1.42
C LEU A 176 -10.44 13.53 1.22
N VAL A 177 -9.96 13.51 -0.04
CA VAL A 177 -8.55 13.30 -0.39
C VAL A 177 -7.64 14.30 0.34
N ASN A 178 -8.07 15.56 0.49
CA ASN A 178 -7.31 16.59 1.22
C ASN A 178 -7.09 16.22 2.69
N TYR A 179 -8.10 15.62 3.32
CA TYR A 179 -8.06 15.20 4.72
C TYR A 179 -7.30 13.88 4.90
N ILE A 180 -7.35 12.99 3.91
CA ILE A 180 -6.57 11.74 3.88
C ILE A 180 -5.07 12.04 3.92
N VAL A 181 -4.59 13.04 3.18
CA VAL A 181 -3.17 13.46 3.24
C VAL A 181 -2.73 13.78 4.67
N VAL A 182 -3.55 14.54 5.41
CA VAL A 182 -3.24 14.90 6.80
C VAL A 182 -3.41 13.70 7.75
N ALA A 183 -4.44 12.87 7.54
CA ALA A 183 -4.64 11.65 8.31
C ALA A 183 -3.44 10.69 8.20
N MET A 184 -2.89 10.54 6.99
CA MET A 184 -1.70 9.75 6.75
C MET A 184 -0.48 10.30 7.50
N LEU A 185 -0.22 11.60 7.43
CA LEU A 185 0.86 12.23 8.20
C LEU A 185 0.69 12.00 9.72
N LYS A 186 -0.55 12.08 10.22
CA LYS A 186 -0.87 11.84 11.63
C LYS A 186 -0.72 10.38 12.04
N ALA A 187 -0.95 9.42 11.13
CA ALA A 187 -0.78 8.00 11.41
C ALA A 187 0.68 7.62 11.68
N ILE A 188 1.61 8.20 10.94
CA ILE A 188 3.06 7.98 11.11
C ILE A 188 3.75 9.05 11.98
N ARG A 189 2.97 9.92 12.63
CA ARG A 189 3.43 11.06 13.42
C ARG A 189 4.57 10.74 14.37
N HIS A 190 4.42 9.69 15.17
CA HIS A 190 5.42 9.33 16.18
C HIS A 190 6.76 8.95 15.54
N GLN A 191 6.73 8.26 14.40
CA GLN A 191 7.93 7.89 13.65
C GLN A 191 8.59 9.14 13.07
N LEU A 192 7.81 10.02 12.42
CA LEU A 192 8.32 11.27 11.85
C LEU A 192 8.99 12.17 12.90
N LEU A 193 8.37 12.37 14.06
CA LEU A 193 8.94 13.21 15.12
C LEU A 193 10.23 12.64 15.72
N SER A 194 10.41 11.31 15.68
CA SER A 194 11.61 10.63 16.17
C SER A 194 12.74 10.52 15.14
N SER A 195 12.44 10.82 13.87
CA SER A 195 13.33 10.61 12.73
C SER A 195 14.04 11.89 12.28
N ASP A 196 15.19 11.71 11.61
CA ASP A 196 15.90 12.79 10.93
C ASP A 196 15.35 13.04 9.51
N TYR A 197 16.01 13.91 8.74
CA TYR A 197 15.60 14.24 7.37
C TYR A 197 15.49 13.01 6.46
N THR A 198 16.51 12.16 6.46
CA THR A 198 16.61 11.04 5.53
C THR A 198 15.59 9.96 5.87
N ASP A 199 15.42 9.66 7.16
CA ASP A 199 14.45 8.69 7.62
C ASP A 199 13.01 9.18 7.38
N CYS A 200 12.72 10.46 7.67
CA CYS A 200 11.40 11.06 7.38
C CYS A 200 11.07 10.99 5.89
N LEU A 201 11.99 11.40 5.02
CA LEU A 201 11.75 11.38 3.58
C LEU A 201 11.58 9.94 3.06
N THR A 202 12.36 9.00 3.58
CA THR A 202 12.23 7.58 3.22
C THR A 202 10.86 7.04 3.60
N LEU A 203 10.38 7.35 4.81
CA LEU A 203 9.06 6.95 5.31
C LEU A 203 7.90 7.58 4.52
N LEU A 204 8.03 8.83 4.08
CA LEU A 204 7.02 9.52 3.28
C LEU A 204 6.99 9.05 1.82
N MET A 205 8.14 8.64 1.28
CA MET A 205 8.25 8.11 -0.09
C MET A 205 7.90 6.63 -0.18
N HIS A 206 8.11 5.87 0.89
CA HIS A 206 7.78 4.45 1.03
C HIS A 206 6.90 4.28 2.26
N TYR A 207 5.62 4.63 2.08
CA TYR A 207 4.66 4.63 3.17
C TYR A 207 4.48 3.22 3.77
N PRO A 208 4.32 3.08 5.10
CA PRO A 208 4.20 1.76 5.74
C PRO A 208 3.02 0.94 5.18
N THR A 209 3.31 -0.28 4.74
CA THR A 209 2.31 -1.20 4.16
C THR A 209 1.38 -1.81 5.21
N ILE A 210 1.82 -1.89 6.46
CA ILE A 210 1.01 -2.38 7.58
C ILE A 210 0.36 -1.17 8.23
N MET A 211 -0.78 -0.75 7.68
CA MET A 211 -1.58 0.34 8.22
C MET A 211 -3.04 -0.07 8.34
N ASP A 212 -3.69 0.35 9.42
CA ASP A 212 -5.13 0.23 9.52
C ASP A 212 -5.81 1.31 8.66
N ILE A 213 -6.37 0.91 7.52
CA ILE A 213 -7.04 1.83 6.62
C ILE A 213 -8.28 2.48 7.25
N SER A 214 -8.97 1.77 8.15
CA SER A 214 -10.11 2.32 8.88
C SER A 214 -9.68 3.47 9.78
N TYR A 215 -8.52 3.37 10.42
CA TYR A 215 -7.95 4.48 11.19
C TYR A 215 -7.70 5.72 10.32
N ILE A 216 -7.17 5.54 9.11
CA ILE A 216 -6.94 6.65 8.16
C ILE A 216 -8.25 7.31 7.74
N ILE A 217 -9.25 6.50 7.36
CA ILE A 217 -10.57 6.99 6.94
C ILE A 217 -11.26 7.73 8.09
N ASP A 218 -11.31 7.13 9.28
CA ASP A 218 -11.92 7.75 10.47
C ASP A 218 -11.23 9.05 10.87
N THR A 219 -9.90 9.08 10.79
CA THR A 219 -9.13 10.32 11.05
C THR A 219 -9.46 11.38 10.01
N ALA A 220 -9.54 11.03 8.72
CA ALA A 220 -9.88 11.96 7.65
C ALA A 220 -11.31 12.50 7.80
N LEU A 221 -12.27 11.64 8.11
CA LEU A 221 -13.67 12.01 8.37
C LEU A 221 -13.79 12.92 9.59
N HIS A 222 -13.08 12.62 10.68
CA HIS A 222 -13.01 13.48 11.86
C HIS A 222 -12.39 14.85 11.54
N LEU A 223 -11.32 14.91 10.75
CA LEU A 223 -10.72 16.19 10.35
C LEU A 223 -11.66 17.02 9.47
N LYS A 224 -12.49 16.36 8.65
CA LYS A 224 -13.47 17.01 7.79
C LYS A 224 -14.67 17.56 8.56
N ASP A 225 -15.26 16.74 9.43
CA ASP A 225 -16.38 17.15 10.30
C ASP A 225 -16.22 16.57 11.71
N PRO A 226 -15.53 17.31 12.61
CA PRO A 226 -15.30 16.87 13.98
C PRO A 226 -16.58 16.70 14.81
N LYS A 227 -17.71 17.25 14.37
CA LYS A 227 -18.99 17.15 15.08
C LYS A 227 -19.74 15.88 14.72
N ALA A 228 -19.63 15.45 13.46
CA ALA A 228 -20.28 14.24 12.97
C ALA A 228 -19.48 12.97 13.29
N PHE A 229 -18.15 13.05 13.31
CA PHE A 229 -17.29 11.89 13.51
C PHE A 229 -16.40 12.05 14.75
N SER A 230 -16.37 11.03 15.61
CA SER A 230 -15.50 11.00 16.78
C SER A 230 -14.05 10.73 16.41
N LYS A 231 -13.11 11.14 17.27
CA LYS A 231 -11.69 10.79 17.09
C LYS A 231 -11.52 9.27 17.13
N PRO A 232 -10.72 8.69 16.22
CA PRO A 232 -10.45 7.26 16.25
C PRO A 232 -9.75 6.89 17.56
N THR A 233 -10.23 5.82 18.19
CA THR A 233 -9.69 5.29 19.46
C THR A 233 -8.66 4.17 19.21
N MET A 234 -8.62 3.64 17.99
CA MET A 234 -7.69 2.59 17.56
C MET A 234 -6.31 3.17 17.26
N THR A 235 -5.27 2.33 17.33
CA THR A 235 -3.91 2.71 16.93
C THR A 235 -3.75 2.62 15.40
N PRO A 236 -2.92 3.47 14.78
CA PRO A 236 -2.70 3.44 13.32
C PRO A 236 -2.11 2.12 12.82
N PHE A 237 -1.39 1.43 13.70
CA PHE A 237 -0.80 0.12 13.45
C PHE A 237 -1.65 -0.96 14.13
N PRO A 238 -1.99 -2.05 13.42
CA PRO A 238 -2.65 -3.21 14.02
C PRO A 238 -1.83 -3.73 15.21
N GLN A 239 -2.45 -3.84 16.38
CA GLN A 239 -1.80 -4.44 17.54
C GLN A 239 -1.74 -5.96 17.36
N PHE A 240 -0.53 -6.51 17.24
CA PHE A 240 -0.34 -7.96 17.34
C PHE A 240 -0.54 -8.38 18.81
N PRO A 241 -1.36 -9.40 19.10
CA PRO A 241 -1.38 -9.95 20.45
C PRO A 241 0.02 -10.45 20.78
N SER A 242 0.65 -9.81 21.77
CA SER A 242 1.90 -10.31 22.34
C SER A 242 1.64 -11.69 22.95
N PRO A 243 2.51 -12.69 22.74
CA PRO A 243 2.37 -13.97 23.40
C PRO A 243 2.44 -13.71 24.91
N SER A 244 1.31 -13.90 25.60
CA SER A 244 1.25 -13.85 27.04
C SER A 244 2.21 -14.91 27.59
N HIS A 245 3.25 -14.46 28.29
CA HIS A 245 3.98 -15.33 29.20
C HIS A 245 2.97 -15.94 30.18
N PRO A 246 2.90 -17.27 30.33
CA PRO A 246 2.08 -17.85 31.38
C PRO A 246 2.69 -17.47 32.73
N GLU A 247 2.00 -16.58 33.45
CA GLU A 247 2.23 -16.35 34.86
C GLU A 247 2.07 -17.66 35.65
N GLY A 248 2.97 -17.87 36.61
CA GLY A 248 2.67 -18.70 37.78
C GLY A 248 3.30 -20.08 37.84
N ARG A 249 4.65 -20.17 37.81
CA ARG A 249 5.33 -21.23 38.55
C ARG A 249 6.15 -20.61 39.68
N ILE A 250 5.57 -20.69 40.88
CA ILE A 250 6.20 -20.35 42.16
C ILE A 250 7.47 -21.20 42.31
N ILE A 251 8.63 -20.59 42.16
CA ILE A 251 9.89 -21.18 42.60
C ILE A 251 10.28 -20.46 43.89
N LYS A 252 10.29 -21.21 44.99
CA LYS A 252 10.74 -20.76 46.31
C LYS A 252 12.22 -20.37 46.22
N GLU A 253 12.51 -19.08 46.31
CA GLU A 253 13.87 -18.60 46.57
C GLU A 253 14.31 -19.06 47.96
N THR A 254 15.42 -19.81 48.00
CA THR A 254 16.17 -20.04 49.24
C THR A 254 17.34 -19.06 49.27
N ASN A 255 17.35 -18.26 50.33
CA ASN A 255 18.33 -17.20 50.59
C ASN A 255 19.77 -17.71 50.69
N LYS A 256 20.69 -17.09 49.95
CA LYS A 256 22.12 -17.02 50.33
C LYS A 256 22.74 -15.67 49.87
N PRO A 257 23.45 -14.93 50.74
CA PRO A 257 24.03 -13.62 50.42
C PRO A 257 25.41 -13.73 49.74
N PRO A 258 26.00 -12.60 49.26
CA PRO A 258 26.76 -12.52 48.01
C PRO A 258 28.26 -12.75 48.20
N ASP A 259 28.92 -13.27 47.15
CA ASP A 259 30.38 -13.26 47.07
C ASP A 259 30.88 -12.23 46.04
N LYS A 260 31.90 -11.49 46.45
CA LYS A 260 32.46 -10.31 45.79
C LYS A 260 33.60 -10.72 44.86
N GLY A 261 33.53 -10.23 43.63
CA GLY A 261 34.73 -9.88 42.88
C GLY A 261 34.80 -10.42 41.45
N LYS A 262 34.64 -9.52 40.48
CA LYS A 262 35.70 -9.12 39.53
C LYS A 262 35.18 -8.04 38.57
N LYS A 263 36.13 -7.18 38.17
CA LYS A 263 35.98 -5.88 37.49
C LYS A 263 35.38 -5.99 36.08
N PRO A 264 34.80 -4.89 35.53
CA PRO A 264 34.27 -4.88 34.16
C PRO A 264 35.40 -4.83 33.13
N LEU A 265 35.36 -5.75 32.17
CA LEU A 265 36.23 -5.76 31.00
C LEU A 265 35.61 -4.89 29.90
N ARG A 266 36.35 -3.83 29.59
CA ARG A 266 36.17 -2.88 28.49
C ARG A 266 36.68 -3.53 27.20
N ILE A 267 35.88 -3.55 26.14
CA ILE A 267 36.31 -3.90 24.77
C ILE A 267 35.85 -2.77 23.82
N PRO A 268 36.66 -2.39 22.82
CA PRO A 268 36.76 -1.02 22.32
C PRO A 268 35.94 -0.72 21.06
N ASN A 269 35.73 0.58 20.84
CA ASN A 269 35.37 1.17 19.55
C ASN A 269 36.31 0.69 18.45
N SER A 270 35.76 0.13 17.38
CA SER A 270 36.44 0.00 16.10
C SER A 270 35.60 0.66 15.01
N THR A 271 36.04 1.88 14.68
CA THR A 271 35.75 2.58 13.44
C THR A 271 36.23 1.71 12.28
N SER A 272 35.39 1.45 11.29
CA SER A 272 35.83 0.95 9.98
C SER A 272 35.05 1.66 8.90
N GLN A 273 35.70 2.66 8.32
CA GLN A 273 35.34 3.27 7.05
C GLN A 273 35.43 2.21 5.96
N VAL A 274 34.34 2.01 5.20
CA VAL A 274 34.41 1.34 3.90
C VAL A 274 33.87 2.30 2.86
N ASN A 275 34.80 2.86 2.07
CA ASN A 275 34.54 3.61 0.85
C ASN A 275 33.96 2.67 -0.22
N LEU A 276 32.75 2.93 -0.73
CA LEU A 276 32.33 2.41 -2.04
C LEU A 276 32.34 3.53 -3.08
N ARG A 277 33.35 3.46 -3.93
CA ARG A 277 33.57 4.28 -5.12
C ARG A 277 32.68 3.75 -6.24
N THR A 278 31.66 4.50 -6.62
CA THR A 278 30.83 4.25 -7.80
C THR A 278 31.63 4.56 -9.08
N LYS A 279 31.77 3.58 -9.98
CA LYS A 279 32.21 3.81 -11.37
C LYS A 279 31.03 3.60 -12.31
N LYS A 280 30.58 4.70 -12.91
CA LYS A 280 29.78 4.74 -14.14
C LYS A 280 30.62 4.25 -15.30
N THR A 281 30.08 3.39 -16.17
CA THR A 281 30.52 3.30 -17.57
C THR A 281 29.36 2.98 -18.49
N SER A 282 29.21 3.88 -19.46
CA SER A 282 28.33 3.91 -20.62
C SER A 282 28.51 2.68 -21.53
N LYS A 283 27.42 2.20 -22.15
CA LYS A 283 27.50 1.22 -23.25
C LYS A 283 27.38 1.93 -24.60
N GLN A 284 28.46 1.86 -25.37
CA GLN A 284 28.51 2.09 -26.81
C GLN A 284 28.56 0.73 -27.52
N THR A 285 27.87 0.66 -28.65
CA THR A 285 27.64 -0.45 -29.56
C THR A 285 28.93 -0.97 -30.23
N LEU A 286 29.09 -2.29 -30.45
CA LEU A 286 29.58 -2.92 -31.71
C LEU A 286 29.68 -4.48 -31.62
N GLY A 287 29.04 -5.18 -32.56
CA GLY A 287 29.63 -6.19 -33.47
C GLY A 287 30.13 -7.59 -33.05
N ARG A 288 29.35 -8.62 -33.46
CA ARG A 288 29.71 -9.93 -34.09
C ARG A 288 30.42 -11.09 -33.34
N ASN A 289 29.67 -12.21 -33.28
CA ASN A 289 29.96 -13.65 -33.50
C ASN A 289 31.22 -14.36 -32.94
N ALA A 290 30.99 -15.40 -32.12
CA ALA A 290 31.57 -16.75 -32.29
C ALA A 290 30.79 -17.80 -31.45
N GLN A 291 30.59 -18.99 -32.02
CA GLN A 291 29.89 -20.15 -31.46
C GLN A 291 30.76 -21.02 -30.53
N ALA A 292 30.07 -21.86 -29.75
CA ALA A 292 30.47 -23.15 -29.16
C ALA A 292 31.04 -23.16 -27.72
N ASN A 293 30.21 -23.53 -26.74
CA ASN A 293 30.11 -24.91 -26.23
C ASN A 293 29.08 -25.01 -25.08
N MET A 294 28.21 -26.01 -25.16
CA MET A 294 27.26 -26.39 -24.11
C MET A 294 27.98 -27.02 -22.92
N SER A 295 27.77 -26.46 -21.73
CA SER A 295 27.74 -27.22 -20.48
C SER A 295 26.41 -26.93 -19.79
N VAL A 296 25.58 -27.96 -19.69
CA VAL A 296 24.30 -28.00 -18.99
C VAL A 296 24.54 -27.65 -17.52
N SER A 297 23.99 -26.52 -17.05
CA SER A 297 23.52 -26.22 -15.68
C SER A 297 23.38 -24.69 -15.50
N ASP A 298 22.45 -24.03 -16.21
CA ASP A 298 22.11 -22.63 -15.92
C ASP A 298 20.71 -22.56 -15.30
N SER A 299 20.70 -22.55 -13.97
CA SER A 299 19.59 -22.12 -13.14
C SER A 299 19.12 -20.74 -13.64
N LEU A 300 17.86 -20.62 -14.06
CA LEU A 300 17.28 -19.35 -14.47
C LEU A 300 17.44 -18.34 -13.33
N VAL A 301 18.22 -17.28 -13.57
CA VAL A 301 18.31 -16.11 -12.68
C VAL A 301 17.11 -15.23 -12.99
N ILE A 302 16.20 -15.09 -12.03
CA ILE A 302 15.07 -14.15 -12.06
C ILE A 302 15.33 -13.14 -10.94
N ASP A 303 15.25 -11.84 -11.24
CA ASP A 303 15.49 -10.73 -10.30
C ASP A 303 16.83 -10.78 -9.54
N GLY A 304 17.88 -11.31 -10.17
CA GLY A 304 19.24 -11.28 -9.63
C GLY A 304 19.55 -12.34 -8.59
N TYR A 305 18.62 -13.25 -8.29
CA TYR A 305 18.83 -14.39 -7.39
C TYR A 305 18.79 -15.72 -8.16
N ARG A 306 19.55 -16.71 -7.68
CA ARG A 306 19.42 -18.10 -8.17
C ARG A 306 18.17 -18.69 -7.52
N LEU A 307 17.35 -19.43 -8.27
CA LEU A 307 16.13 -20.09 -7.77
C LEU A 307 16.34 -20.96 -6.51
N ASP A 308 17.56 -21.45 -6.30
CA ASP A 308 17.95 -22.28 -5.15
C ASP A 308 18.68 -21.49 -4.04
N ASP A 309 18.62 -20.16 -4.03
CA ASP A 309 19.27 -19.34 -2.99
C ASP A 309 18.57 -19.57 -1.63
N PRO A 310 19.27 -20.16 -0.63
CA PRO A 310 18.69 -20.43 0.69
C PRO A 310 18.24 -19.15 1.43
N ALA A 311 18.76 -17.97 1.07
CA ALA A 311 18.31 -16.70 1.63
C ALA A 311 16.95 -16.27 1.07
N LEU A 312 16.73 -16.44 -0.24
CA LEU A 312 15.46 -16.13 -0.90
C LEU A 312 14.35 -17.06 -0.38
N VAL A 313 14.61 -18.36 -0.34
CA VAL A 313 13.65 -19.35 0.18
C VAL A 313 13.31 -19.09 1.65
N ARG A 314 14.28 -18.63 2.46
CA ARG A 314 14.02 -18.21 3.85
C ARG A 314 13.14 -16.97 3.92
N GLY A 315 13.38 -15.96 3.08
CA GLY A 315 12.55 -14.76 3.00
C GLY A 315 11.11 -15.06 2.57
N GLU A 316 10.94 -15.90 1.56
CA GLU A 316 9.63 -16.37 1.11
C GLU A 316 8.90 -17.18 2.18
N LEU A 317 9.62 -18.05 2.90
CA LEU A 317 9.04 -18.85 3.99
C LEU A 317 8.62 -17.97 5.18
N GLN A 318 9.40 -16.94 5.52
CA GLN A 318 9.04 -15.95 6.54
C GLN A 318 7.82 -15.13 6.11
N HIS A 319 7.78 -14.69 4.86
CA HIS A 319 6.63 -13.97 4.31
C HIS A 319 5.36 -14.85 4.33
N ALA A 320 5.46 -16.09 3.87
CA ALA A 320 4.36 -17.05 3.89
C ALA A 320 3.87 -17.33 5.32
N HIS A 321 4.78 -17.47 6.28
CA HIS A 321 4.43 -17.63 7.71
C HIS A 321 3.66 -16.42 8.23
N ALA A 322 4.10 -15.19 7.91
CA ALA A 322 3.42 -13.97 8.32
C ALA A 322 1.99 -13.88 7.74
N VAL A 323 1.83 -14.17 6.44
CA VAL A 323 0.52 -14.18 5.78
C VAL A 323 -0.40 -15.24 6.38
N MET A 324 0.07 -16.48 6.56
CA MET A 324 -0.73 -17.56 7.17
C MET A 324 -1.14 -17.24 8.60
N SER A 325 -0.25 -16.63 9.38
CA SER A 325 -0.54 -16.21 10.76
C SER A 325 -1.62 -15.13 10.80
N LEU A 326 -1.55 -14.16 9.89
CA LEU A 326 -2.57 -13.11 9.77
C LEU A 326 -3.93 -13.68 9.33
N CYS A 327 -3.95 -14.54 8.32
CA CYS A 327 -5.17 -15.20 7.86
C CYS A 327 -5.83 -16.01 8.98
N ARG A 328 -5.04 -16.76 9.75
CA ARG A 328 -5.54 -17.52 10.90
C ARG A 328 -6.17 -16.61 11.95
N LEU A 329 -5.54 -15.48 12.27
CA LEU A 329 -6.06 -14.52 13.24
C LEU A 329 -7.42 -13.96 12.78
N LYS A 330 -7.51 -13.55 11.51
CA LYS A 330 -8.76 -13.02 10.93
C LYS A 330 -9.87 -14.07 10.90
N LEU A 331 -9.56 -15.30 10.48
CA LEU A 331 -10.54 -16.40 10.50
C LEU A 331 -11.04 -16.72 11.91
N ALA A 332 -10.17 -16.65 12.93
CA ALA A 332 -10.58 -16.87 14.32
C ALA A 332 -11.51 -15.75 14.81
N GLN A 333 -11.21 -14.50 14.45
CA GLN A 333 -12.07 -13.35 14.74
C GLN A 333 -13.43 -13.51 14.07
N TYR A 334 -13.47 -13.82 12.77
CA TYR A 334 -14.72 -14.04 12.03
C TYR A 334 -15.54 -15.17 12.64
N TYR A 335 -14.92 -16.30 12.96
CA TYR A 335 -15.59 -17.42 13.63
C TYR A 335 -16.25 -16.99 14.94
N SER A 336 -15.50 -16.30 15.82
CA SER A 336 -15.99 -15.88 17.15
C SER A 336 -17.15 -14.88 17.12
N VAL A 337 -17.27 -14.12 16.03
CA VAL A 337 -18.38 -13.20 15.80
C VAL A 337 -19.55 -13.96 15.20
N LEU A 338 -19.33 -14.68 14.09
CA LEU A 338 -20.38 -15.35 13.34
C LEU A 338 -21.07 -16.46 14.13
N GLU A 339 -20.34 -17.21 14.95
CA GLU A 339 -20.91 -18.26 15.82
C GLU A 339 -22.02 -17.74 16.76
N LYS A 340 -21.97 -16.46 17.14
CA LYS A 340 -22.96 -15.85 18.05
C LYS A 340 -24.25 -15.41 17.35
N TYR A 341 -24.23 -15.24 16.03
CA TYR A 341 -25.32 -14.61 15.27
C TYR A 341 -25.94 -15.52 14.21
N ILE A 342 -25.33 -16.67 13.91
CA ILE A 342 -25.88 -17.63 12.95
C ILE A 342 -26.93 -18.51 13.64
N SER A 343 -28.17 -18.47 13.13
CA SER A 343 -29.25 -19.35 13.58
C SER A 343 -28.96 -20.81 13.25
N GLU A 344 -29.38 -21.75 14.11
CA GLU A 344 -29.24 -23.20 13.90
C GLU A 344 -30.01 -23.69 12.65
N ASP A 345 -31.06 -22.98 12.24
CA ASP A 345 -31.89 -23.33 11.09
C ASP A 345 -31.24 -23.00 9.73
N ASN A 346 -30.18 -22.18 9.72
CA ASN A 346 -29.50 -21.76 8.48
C ASN A 346 -28.33 -22.71 8.14
N ILE A 347 -28.67 -23.83 7.50
CA ILE A 347 -27.71 -24.89 7.14
C ILE A 347 -26.52 -24.36 6.32
N PRO A 348 -26.69 -23.52 5.27
CA PRO A 348 -25.56 -22.95 4.53
C PRO A 348 -24.62 -22.11 5.39
N ALA A 349 -25.16 -21.28 6.30
CA ALA A 349 -24.36 -20.46 7.18
C ALA A 349 -23.57 -21.30 8.20
N GLN A 350 -24.16 -22.38 8.71
CA GLN A 350 -23.49 -23.35 9.59
C GLN A 350 -22.35 -24.10 8.86
N GLN A 351 -22.55 -24.48 7.60
CA GLN A 351 -21.50 -25.09 6.77
C GLN A 351 -20.35 -24.12 6.53
N ALA A 352 -20.63 -22.85 6.23
CA ALA A 352 -19.60 -21.83 6.07
C ALA A 352 -18.82 -21.59 7.37
N LEU A 353 -19.51 -21.52 8.52
CA LEU A 353 -18.89 -21.37 9.84
C LEU A 353 -17.97 -22.56 10.18
N THR A 354 -18.42 -23.79 9.86
CA THR A 354 -17.61 -25.01 10.01
C THR A 354 -16.37 -24.97 9.11
N GLY A 355 -16.53 -24.55 7.85
CA GLY A 355 -15.41 -24.38 6.92
C GLY A 355 -14.36 -23.38 7.41
N ILE A 356 -14.80 -22.23 7.95
CA ILE A 356 -13.90 -21.23 8.56
C ILE A 356 -13.07 -21.85 9.69
N HIS A 357 -13.71 -22.63 10.56
CA HIS A 357 -13.04 -23.31 11.67
C HIS A 357 -12.03 -24.36 11.20
N GLU A 358 -12.40 -25.18 10.22
CA GLU A 358 -11.51 -26.21 9.66
C GLU A 358 -10.28 -25.60 8.99
N VAL A 359 -10.46 -24.52 8.22
CA VAL A 359 -9.34 -23.78 7.60
C VAL A 359 -8.44 -23.20 8.69
N ASN A 360 -9.00 -22.67 9.78
CA ASN A 360 -8.22 -22.17 10.91
C ASN A 360 -7.34 -23.26 11.54
N ILE A 361 -7.90 -24.45 11.79
CA ILE A 361 -7.16 -25.59 12.33
C ILE A 361 -6.07 -26.04 11.36
N LYS A 362 -6.36 -26.12 10.05
CA LYS A 362 -5.37 -26.50 9.04
C LYS A 362 -4.21 -25.51 9.00
N LEU A 363 -4.50 -24.20 9.01
CA LEU A 363 -3.47 -23.16 9.06
C LEU A 363 -2.62 -23.26 10.33
N SER A 364 -3.23 -23.54 11.49
CA SER A 364 -2.50 -23.75 12.74
C SER A 364 -1.46 -24.89 12.62
N LYS A 365 -1.86 -26.03 12.05
CA LYS A 365 -0.95 -27.17 11.84
C LYS A 365 0.18 -26.82 10.86
N THR A 366 -0.13 -26.14 9.77
CA THR A 366 0.86 -25.75 8.76
C THR A 366 1.88 -24.74 9.31
N ILE A 367 1.42 -23.75 10.09
CA ILE A 367 2.28 -22.77 10.75
C ILE A 367 3.27 -23.47 11.70
N SER A 368 2.79 -24.41 12.52
CA SER A 368 3.67 -25.18 13.42
C SER A 368 4.71 -26.01 12.67
N VAL A 369 4.38 -26.57 11.50
CA VAL A 369 5.34 -27.30 10.67
C VAL A 369 6.43 -26.36 10.11
N ILE A 370 6.06 -25.13 9.76
CA ILE A 370 6.99 -24.13 9.24
C ILE A 370 7.93 -23.63 10.35
N GLU A 371 7.42 -23.38 11.55
CA GLU A 371 8.24 -23.04 12.72
C GLU A 371 9.27 -24.13 13.04
N VAL A 372 8.84 -25.40 13.07
CA VAL A 372 9.76 -26.52 13.33
C VAL A 372 10.86 -26.65 12.28
N LYS A 373 10.64 -26.19 11.05
CA LYS A 373 11.65 -26.21 9.97
C LYS A 373 12.56 -24.99 9.96
N THR A 374 12.19 -23.88 10.59
CA THR A 374 13.03 -22.66 10.68
C THR A 374 13.94 -22.65 11.91
N TYR A 375 13.57 -23.33 13.00
CA TYR A 375 14.37 -23.42 14.23
C TYR A 375 15.60 -24.36 14.26
N PRO A 376 15.81 -25.39 13.39
CA PRO A 376 16.97 -26.28 13.52
C PRO A 376 18.32 -25.64 13.17
N PHE A 377 18.34 -24.47 12.52
CA PHE A 377 19.56 -23.85 12.00
C PHE A 377 20.04 -22.62 12.78
N MET A 378 19.33 -22.20 13.84
CA MET A 378 19.73 -21.07 14.70
C MET A 378 20.82 -21.44 15.73
N HIS A 379 21.20 -22.71 15.85
CA HIS A 379 22.22 -23.18 16.79
C HIS A 379 23.57 -23.54 16.17
N GLU A 380 23.74 -23.43 14.84
CA GLU A 380 25.02 -23.76 14.18
C GLU A 380 25.90 -22.54 13.84
N GLU A 381 25.45 -21.30 14.02
CA GLU A 381 26.29 -20.10 13.84
C GLU A 381 26.96 -19.61 15.14
N SER A 382 27.02 -20.47 16.17
CA SER A 382 27.69 -20.19 17.44
C SER A 382 28.70 -21.28 17.80
N ASN A 383 29.74 -21.45 16.97
CA ASN A 383 30.98 -22.11 17.38
C ASN A 383 32.18 -21.62 16.58
#